data_AF-A0A2D6FXQ9-F1
#
_entry.id   AF-A0A2D6FXQ9-F1
#
_cell.length_a   1.000
_cell.length_b   1.000
_cell.length_c   1.000
_cell.angle_alpha   90.00
_cell.angle_beta   90.00
_cell.angle_gamma   90.00
#
_symmetry.space_group_name_H-M   'P 1'
#
loop_
_entity.id
_entity.type
_entity.pdbx_description
1 polymer ?
#
loop_
_entity_poly.entity_id
_entity_poly.type
_entity_poly.pdbx_seq_one_letter_code
_entity_poly.pdbx_strand_id
1 'polypeptide(L)'
;MPTASINLPDGTKISVDGSVGEVERIVKAYAEANAQSRDAKRQKAAKPAKRRAKTKKTDSGGDGPSVAEPDYAAIVNMVHDCDETDAISEKILDSHGILNRVLLPLYIIHKYFDDEWELTSGDISKITNDLKVKVSTPHASTRLSGEGKKYLAADSVGRKGVPVRYKLNRKGIQYMENLLAAGD
;
A
#
# COMPACT_ATOMS: atom_id res chain seq x y z
N MET A 1 31.69 -33.21 41.70
CA MET A 1 31.08 -33.96 40.60
C MET A 1 30.27 -32.97 39.77
N PRO A 2 30.30 -33.04 38.43
CA PRO A 2 29.52 -32.13 37.59
C PRO A 2 28.02 -32.40 37.74
N THR A 3 27.26 -31.31 37.83
CA THR A 3 25.80 -31.33 37.98
C THR A 3 25.19 -30.58 36.80
N ALA A 4 24.18 -31.16 36.15
CA ALA A 4 23.35 -30.47 35.17
C ALA A 4 21.91 -30.35 35.65
N SER A 5 21.27 -29.22 35.36
CA SER A 5 19.85 -28.99 35.64
C SER A 5 19.08 -28.84 34.33
N ILE A 6 18.05 -29.66 34.15
CA ILE A 6 17.18 -29.65 32.98
C ILE A 6 15.78 -29.26 33.42
N ASN A 7 15.22 -28.22 32.79
CA ASN A 7 13.84 -27.79 33.00
C ASN A 7 12.95 -28.41 31.92
N LEU A 8 11.95 -29.16 32.34
CA LEU A 8 10.94 -29.71 31.44
C LEU A 8 9.79 -28.71 31.20
N PRO A 9 9.08 -28.82 30.06
CA PRO A 9 8.01 -27.88 29.69
C PRO A 9 6.75 -27.96 30.57
N ASP A 10 6.65 -28.96 31.44
CA ASP A 10 5.62 -29.11 32.49
C ASP A 10 5.96 -28.34 33.78
N GLY A 11 7.14 -27.71 33.84
CA GLY A 11 7.64 -26.98 35.01
C GLY A 11 8.47 -27.82 35.98
N THR A 12 8.67 -29.11 35.69
CA THR A 12 9.48 -30.01 36.52
C THR A 12 10.97 -29.73 36.30
N LYS A 13 11.74 -29.60 37.40
CA LYS A 13 13.20 -29.44 37.35
C LYS A 13 13.88 -30.73 37.75
N ILE A 14 14.73 -31.26 36.88
CA ILE A 14 15.51 -32.47 37.14
C ILE A 14 16.99 -32.08 37.26
N SER A 15 17.62 -32.50 38.34
CA SER A 15 19.07 -32.37 38.56
C SER A 15 19.73 -33.73 38.36
N VAL A 16 20.80 -33.78 37.58
CA VAL A 16 21.56 -34.99 37.30
C VAL A 16 23.01 -34.79 37.75
N ASP A 17 23.44 -35.64 38.68
CA ASP A 17 24.81 -35.71 39.19
C ASP A 17 25.48 -36.97 38.65
N GLY A 18 26.67 -36.83 38.06
CA GLY A 18 27.38 -37.99 37.48
C GLY A 18 28.77 -37.63 36.97
N SER A 19 29.36 -38.51 36.17
CA SER A 19 30.61 -38.20 35.45
C SER A 19 30.34 -37.23 34.29
N VAL A 20 31.33 -36.40 33.90
CA VAL A 20 31.19 -35.41 32.81
C VAL A 20 30.62 -36.06 31.54
N GLY A 21 31.11 -37.25 31.19
CA GLY A 21 30.67 -37.97 29.99
C GLY A 21 29.24 -38.52 30.07
N GLU A 22 28.69 -38.74 31.26
CA GLU A 22 27.30 -39.20 31.43
C GLU A 22 26.34 -38.01 31.38
N VAL A 23 26.71 -36.92 32.03
CA VAL A 23 25.94 -35.67 32.02
C VAL A 23 25.81 -35.10 30.61
N GLU A 24 26.90 -35.09 29.83
CA GLU A 24 26.87 -34.64 28.43
C GLU A 24 25.95 -35.49 27.54
N ARG A 25 25.95 -36.82 27.73
CA ARG A 25 25.08 -37.73 26.95
C ARG A 25 23.61 -37.46 27.24
N ILE A 26 23.25 -37.23 28.50
CA ILE A 26 21.87 -36.99 28.92
C ILE A 26 21.40 -35.62 28.42
N VAL A 27 22.22 -34.58 28.55
CA VAL A 27 21.88 -33.22 28.05
C VAL A 27 21.73 -33.23 26.53
N LYS A 28 22.62 -33.93 25.81
CA LYS A 28 22.57 -34.03 24.34
C LYS A 28 21.34 -34.80 23.86
N ALA A 29 21.04 -35.95 24.45
CA ALA A 29 19.84 -36.73 24.12
C ALA A 29 18.55 -35.92 24.38
N TYR A 30 18.50 -35.15 25.48
CA TYR A 30 17.37 -34.28 25.76
C TYR A 30 17.24 -33.13 24.74
N ALA A 31 18.35 -32.49 24.36
CA ALA A 31 18.35 -31.43 23.35
C ALA A 31 17.89 -31.94 21.97
N GLU A 32 18.33 -33.13 21.57
CA GLU A 32 17.93 -33.76 20.30
C GLU A 32 16.45 -34.17 20.29
N ALA A 33 15.93 -34.71 21.40
CA ALA A 33 14.51 -35.02 21.55
C ALA A 33 13.60 -33.77 21.51
N ASN A 34 14.07 -32.65 22.09
CA ASN A 34 13.36 -31.37 22.01
C ASN A 34 13.45 -30.70 20.62
N ALA A 35 14.52 -30.95 19.87
CA ALA A 35 14.64 -30.46 18.49
C ALA A 35 13.66 -31.18 17.55
N GLN A 36 13.57 -32.51 17.64
CA GLN A 36 12.68 -33.31 16.79
C GLN A 36 11.18 -33.08 17.08
N SER A 37 10.82 -32.76 18.32
CA SER A 37 9.44 -32.42 18.69
C SER A 37 9.03 -30.99 18.30
N ARG A 38 9.98 -30.08 18.03
CA ARG A 38 9.71 -28.75 17.46
C ARG A 38 9.44 -28.78 15.96
N ASP A 39 10.01 -29.74 15.22
CA ASP A 39 9.73 -29.91 13.79
C ASP A 39 8.40 -30.64 13.52
N ALA A 40 7.98 -31.58 14.38
CA ALA A 40 6.70 -32.29 14.20
C ALA A 40 5.46 -31.45 14.55
N LYS A 41 5.57 -30.43 15.42
CA LYS A 41 4.44 -29.56 15.81
C LYS A 41 4.30 -28.29 14.95
N ARG A 42 5.24 -28.03 14.05
CA ARG A 42 5.23 -26.88 13.13
C ARG A 42 4.47 -27.13 11.82
N GLN A 43 4.00 -28.37 11.60
CA GLN A 43 3.30 -28.76 10.37
C GLN A 43 1.76 -28.87 10.49
N LYS A 44 1.14 -28.51 11.62
CA LYS A 44 -0.34 -28.49 11.76
C LYS A 44 -0.85 -27.24 12.48
N ALA A 45 -0.53 -26.05 11.98
CA ALA A 45 -1.31 -24.81 12.16
C ALA A 45 -0.72 -23.67 11.31
N ALA A 46 -0.84 -23.75 9.99
CA ALA A 46 -0.63 -22.58 9.13
C ALA A 46 -1.65 -22.63 7.99
N LYS A 47 -2.78 -21.94 8.17
CA LYS A 47 -3.56 -21.46 7.02
C LYS A 47 -2.61 -20.64 6.14
N PRO A 48 -2.62 -20.79 4.80
CA PRO A 48 -1.68 -20.08 3.94
C PRO A 48 -2.03 -18.59 3.92
N ALA A 49 -1.36 -17.80 4.77
CA ALA A 49 -1.25 -16.38 4.57
C ALA A 49 -0.40 -16.14 3.32
N LYS A 50 -1.03 -15.72 2.23
CA LYS A 50 -0.38 -15.28 0.99
C LYS A 50 0.67 -14.20 1.30
N ARG A 51 1.92 -14.61 1.52
CA ARG A 51 3.07 -13.70 1.45
C ARG A 51 3.31 -13.45 -0.03
N ARG A 52 2.92 -12.26 -0.49
CA ARG A 52 3.28 -11.77 -1.84
C ARG A 52 4.81 -11.71 -1.89
N ALA A 53 5.38 -12.53 -2.76
CA ALA A 53 6.78 -12.47 -3.11
C ALA A 53 7.10 -11.07 -3.63
N LYS A 54 8.21 -10.51 -3.15
CA LYS A 54 8.81 -9.29 -3.66
C LYS A 54 9.43 -9.65 -5.02
N THR A 55 8.61 -9.60 -6.06
CA THR A 55 9.07 -9.85 -7.43
C THR A 55 9.89 -8.66 -7.89
N LYS A 56 11.16 -8.97 -8.15
CA LYS A 56 12.15 -8.25 -8.94
C LYS A 56 11.49 -7.40 -10.04
N LYS A 57 11.85 -6.11 -10.11
CA LYS A 57 11.53 -5.23 -11.25
C LYS A 57 12.03 -5.91 -12.53
N THR A 58 11.10 -6.43 -13.31
CA THR A 58 11.31 -6.70 -14.72
C THR A 58 10.61 -5.57 -15.46
N ASP A 59 11.42 -4.76 -16.14
CA ASP A 59 11.02 -4.02 -17.33
C ASP A 59 9.98 -4.82 -18.11
N SER A 60 8.79 -4.26 -18.23
CA SER A 60 7.77 -4.78 -19.13
C SER A 60 7.43 -3.62 -20.04
N GLY A 61 8.14 -3.57 -21.17
CA GLY A 61 7.64 -2.93 -22.37
C GLY A 61 6.25 -3.46 -22.66
N GLY A 62 5.29 -2.55 -22.65
CA GLY A 62 3.94 -2.78 -23.12
C GLY A 62 3.72 -1.93 -24.35
N ASP A 63 3.81 -2.55 -25.52
CA ASP A 63 3.21 -2.07 -26.76
C ASP A 63 1.69 -1.96 -26.55
N GLY A 64 1.27 -0.83 -26.00
CA GLY A 64 -0.09 -0.31 -26.03
C GLY A 64 -0.01 1.09 -26.63
N PRO A 65 -1.10 1.63 -27.22
CA PRO A 65 -1.05 2.90 -27.94
C PRO A 65 -0.39 3.95 -27.05
N SER A 66 0.64 4.60 -27.59
CA SER A 66 1.46 5.61 -26.93
C SER A 66 0.60 6.82 -26.56
N VAL A 67 -0.21 6.68 -25.51
CA VAL A 67 -0.85 7.79 -24.83
C VAL A 67 0.24 8.42 -23.98
N ALA A 68 0.53 9.70 -24.21
CA ALA A 68 1.58 10.47 -23.56
C ALA A 68 1.67 10.12 -22.07
N GLU A 69 2.87 9.78 -21.60
CA GLU A 69 3.08 9.56 -20.18
C GLU A 69 2.81 10.87 -19.43
N PRO A 70 1.99 10.86 -18.36
CA PRO A 70 1.71 12.06 -17.60
C PRO A 70 2.98 12.57 -16.94
N ASP A 71 3.30 13.85 -17.16
CA ASP A 71 4.38 14.51 -16.43
C ASP A 71 3.92 14.86 -15.01
N TYR A 72 4.25 13.96 -14.07
CA TYR A 72 3.90 14.13 -12.66
C TYR A 72 4.48 15.40 -12.05
N ALA A 73 5.67 15.83 -12.49
CA ALA A 73 6.32 17.01 -11.94
C ALA A 73 5.58 18.29 -12.36
N ALA A 74 5.12 18.35 -13.62
CA ALA A 74 4.29 19.45 -14.10
C ALA A 74 2.99 19.58 -13.31
N ILE A 75 2.30 18.46 -13.04
CA ILE A 75 1.06 18.46 -12.25
C ILE A 75 1.30 18.94 -10.82
N VAL A 76 2.38 18.48 -10.18
CA VAL A 76 2.73 18.88 -8.81
C VAL A 76 3.09 20.36 -8.72
N ASN A 77 3.91 20.86 -9.65
CA ASN A 77 4.25 22.28 -9.69
C ASN A 77 2.99 23.13 -9.90
N MET A 78 2.08 22.70 -10.78
CA MET A 78 0.84 23.43 -11.02
C MET A 78 -0.07 23.50 -9.80
N VAL A 79 -0.05 22.51 -8.91
CA VAL A 79 -0.78 22.55 -7.63
C VAL A 79 -0.23 23.65 -6.70
N HIS A 80 1.07 23.95 -6.79
CA HIS A 80 1.74 24.96 -5.96
C HIS A 80 1.73 26.37 -6.57
N ASP A 81 1.67 26.46 -7.90
CA ASP A 81 1.81 27.72 -8.64
C ASP A 81 0.47 28.36 -9.04
N CYS A 82 -0.66 27.71 -8.75
CA CYS A 82 -1.97 28.21 -9.17
C CYS A 82 -2.58 29.24 -8.21
N ASP A 83 -3.48 30.09 -8.72
CA ASP A 83 -4.20 31.09 -7.92
C ASP A 83 -5.09 30.46 -6.83
N GLU A 84 -5.47 29.18 -6.99
CA GLU A 84 -6.30 28.43 -6.05
C GLU A 84 -5.48 27.67 -4.98
N THR A 85 -4.16 27.85 -4.94
CA THR A 85 -3.25 27.08 -4.07
C THR A 85 -3.63 27.17 -2.60
N ASP A 86 -4.02 28.36 -2.12
CA ASP A 86 -4.41 28.57 -0.73
C ASP A 86 -5.69 27.79 -0.38
N ALA A 87 -6.72 27.87 -1.24
CA ALA A 87 -7.97 27.13 -1.07
C ALA A 87 -7.77 25.61 -1.18
N ILE A 88 -6.91 25.16 -2.09
CA ILE A 88 -6.53 23.75 -2.24
C ILE A 88 -5.84 23.25 -0.96
N SER A 89 -4.92 24.04 -0.42
CA SER A 89 -4.18 23.68 0.80
C SER A 89 -5.13 23.52 1.99
N GLU A 90 -5.97 24.52 2.26
CA GLU A 90 -6.88 24.51 3.41
C GLU A 90 -8.00 23.46 3.28
N LYS A 91 -8.66 23.38 2.12
CA LYS A 91 -9.87 22.54 1.96
C LYS A 91 -9.59 21.13 1.51
N ILE A 92 -8.45 20.86 0.87
CA ILE A 92 -8.16 19.54 0.29
C ILE A 92 -6.96 18.88 0.97
N LEU A 93 -5.83 19.58 1.08
CA LEU A 93 -4.61 18.99 1.63
C LEU A 93 -4.71 18.83 3.15
N ASP A 94 -5.19 19.85 3.86
CA ASP A 94 -5.35 19.85 5.32
C ASP A 94 -6.62 19.12 5.78
N SER A 95 -7.63 19.01 4.92
CA SER A 95 -8.87 18.31 5.29
C SER A 95 -8.69 16.79 5.37
N HIS A 96 -9.47 16.13 6.23
CA HIS A 96 -9.45 14.66 6.37
C HIS A 96 -10.07 13.90 5.17
N GLY A 97 -10.57 14.61 4.15
CA GLY A 97 -11.26 14.04 3.00
C GLY A 97 -10.33 13.34 2.03
N ILE A 98 -10.12 12.02 2.18
CA ILE A 98 -9.31 11.21 1.25
C ILE A 98 -9.85 11.32 -0.19
N LEU A 99 -11.17 11.41 -0.36
CA LEU A 99 -11.79 11.55 -1.67
C LEU A 99 -11.32 12.83 -2.39
N ASN A 100 -11.28 13.96 -1.68
CA ASN A 100 -10.90 15.26 -2.25
C ASN A 100 -9.44 15.23 -2.71
N ARG A 101 -8.57 14.65 -1.90
CA ARG A 101 -7.14 14.44 -2.21
C ARG A 101 -6.93 13.57 -3.45
N VAL A 102 -7.82 12.60 -3.67
CA VAL A 102 -7.81 11.71 -4.84
C VAL A 102 -8.35 12.40 -6.09
N LEU A 103 -9.31 13.32 -5.95
CA LEU A 103 -9.89 14.08 -7.07
C LEU A 103 -9.01 15.26 -7.51
N LEU A 104 -8.19 15.82 -6.61
CA LEU A 104 -7.34 16.98 -6.89
C LEU A 104 -6.43 16.80 -8.12
N PRO A 105 -5.63 15.71 -8.26
CA PRO A 105 -4.79 15.54 -9.45
C PRO A 105 -5.58 15.52 -10.76
N LEU A 106 -6.78 14.94 -10.74
CA LEU A 106 -7.65 14.89 -11.91
C LEU A 106 -8.23 16.27 -12.25
N TYR A 107 -8.51 17.09 -11.23
CA TYR A 107 -9.02 18.45 -11.41
C TYR A 107 -7.97 19.38 -12.00
N ILE A 108 -6.73 19.28 -11.53
CA ILE A 108 -5.60 20.06 -12.06
C ILE A 108 -5.37 19.73 -13.54
N ILE A 109 -5.41 18.44 -13.91
CA ILE A 109 -5.29 18.02 -15.31
C ILE A 109 -6.43 18.58 -16.16
N HIS A 110 -7.67 18.49 -15.68
CA HIS A 110 -8.81 19.05 -16.41
C HIS A 110 -8.66 20.57 -16.59
N LYS A 111 -8.22 21.29 -15.56
CA LYS A 111 -8.22 22.76 -15.55
C LYS A 111 -7.05 23.39 -16.29
N TYR A 112 -5.87 22.78 -16.21
CA TYR A 112 -4.63 23.38 -16.71
C TYR A 112 -4.00 22.64 -17.88
N PHE A 113 -4.46 21.42 -18.14
CA PHE A 113 -3.90 20.55 -19.18
C PHE A 113 -5.00 20.01 -20.11
N ASP A 114 -6.20 20.59 -20.13
CA ASP A 114 -7.32 20.24 -21.03
C ASP A 114 -7.61 18.73 -21.15
N ASP A 115 -7.45 17.99 -20.05
CA ASP A 115 -7.57 16.53 -20.02
C ASP A 115 -6.63 15.78 -20.98
N GLU A 116 -5.45 16.33 -21.26
CA GLU A 116 -4.41 15.71 -22.09
C GLU A 116 -4.00 14.33 -21.56
N TRP A 117 -4.09 14.13 -20.25
CA TRP A 117 -3.74 12.88 -19.58
C TRP A 117 -4.90 12.26 -18.81
N GLU A 118 -4.96 10.93 -18.84
CA GLU A 118 -5.84 10.16 -17.97
C GLU A 118 -4.99 9.47 -16.89
N LEU A 119 -5.40 9.62 -15.63
CA LEU A 119 -4.64 9.05 -14.52
C LEU A 119 -5.19 7.71 -14.08
N THR A 120 -4.29 6.80 -13.70
CA THR A 120 -4.65 5.59 -12.98
C THR A 120 -4.63 5.82 -11.47
N SER A 121 -5.21 4.90 -10.71
CA SER A 121 -5.10 4.91 -9.23
C SER A 121 -3.65 4.86 -8.73
N GLY A 122 -2.72 4.31 -9.53
CA GLY A 122 -1.29 4.30 -9.24
C GLY A 122 -0.67 5.67 -9.42
N ASP A 123 -1.03 6.38 -10.49
CA ASP A 123 -0.53 7.72 -10.80
C ASP A 123 -0.97 8.73 -9.75
N ILE A 124 -2.25 8.69 -9.37
CA ILE A 124 -2.79 9.51 -8.28
C ILE A 124 -2.00 9.28 -7.00
N SER A 125 -1.63 8.03 -6.68
CA SER A 125 -0.83 7.73 -5.49
C SER A 125 0.60 8.28 -5.58
N LYS A 126 1.20 8.38 -6.77
CA LYS A 126 2.52 9.00 -6.96
C LYS A 126 2.45 10.51 -6.75
N ILE A 127 1.55 11.18 -7.48
CA ILE A 127 1.36 12.64 -7.42
C ILE A 127 1.05 13.09 -5.97
N THR A 128 0.14 12.39 -5.30
CA THR A 128 -0.21 12.72 -3.90
C THR A 128 0.96 12.51 -2.93
N ASN A 129 1.80 11.50 -3.14
CA ASN A 129 3.00 11.30 -2.32
C ASN A 129 4.03 12.42 -2.53
N ASP A 130 4.14 12.96 -3.76
CA ASP A 130 5.03 14.06 -4.08
C ASP A 130 4.55 15.37 -3.42
N LEU A 131 3.23 15.60 -3.41
CA LEU A 131 2.55 16.65 -2.62
C LEU A 131 2.59 16.43 -1.10
N LYS A 132 3.34 15.43 -0.61
CA LYS A 132 3.44 15.03 0.81
C LYS A 132 2.13 14.58 1.46
N VAL A 133 1.08 14.34 0.68
CA VAL A 133 -0.20 13.81 1.15
C VAL A 133 -0.28 12.32 0.86
N LYS A 134 0.02 11.50 1.87
CA LYS A 134 0.05 10.04 1.68
C LYS A 134 -1.33 9.47 1.39
N VAL A 135 -1.54 9.06 0.14
CA VAL A 135 -2.66 8.22 -0.28
C VAL A 135 -2.13 6.92 -0.86
N SER A 136 -2.46 5.80 -0.25
CA SER A 136 -2.04 4.49 -0.76
C SER A 136 -2.87 4.13 -2.01
N THR A 137 -2.25 3.43 -2.97
CA THR A 137 -2.92 2.95 -4.19
C THR A 137 -4.20 2.15 -3.90
N PRO A 138 -4.26 1.25 -2.90
CA PRO A 138 -5.51 0.58 -2.53
C PRO A 138 -6.59 1.56 -2.08
N HIS A 139 -6.26 2.55 -1.25
CA HIS A 139 -7.23 3.55 -0.81
C HIS A 139 -7.72 4.42 -1.96
N ALA A 140 -6.84 4.87 -2.85
CA ALA A 140 -7.22 5.59 -4.06
C ALA A 140 -8.18 4.75 -4.90
N SER A 141 -7.84 3.49 -5.19
CA SER A 141 -8.70 2.58 -5.96
C SER A 141 -10.07 2.36 -5.32
N THR A 142 -10.13 2.12 -4.01
CA THR A 142 -11.40 1.95 -3.28
C THR A 142 -12.25 3.23 -3.31
N ARG A 143 -11.63 4.41 -3.15
CA ARG A 143 -12.35 5.69 -3.20
C ARG A 143 -12.85 6.01 -4.60
N LEU A 144 -12.05 5.78 -5.64
CA LEU A 144 -12.44 6.01 -7.05
C LEU A 144 -13.59 5.09 -7.48
N SER A 145 -13.52 3.80 -7.12
CA SER A 145 -14.56 2.82 -7.50
C SER A 145 -15.83 2.88 -6.64
N GLY A 146 -15.72 3.35 -5.39
CA GLY A 146 -16.83 3.56 -4.47
C GLY A 146 -17.45 4.95 -4.62
N GLU A 147 -17.11 5.85 -3.71
CA GLU A 147 -17.69 7.20 -3.58
C GLU A 147 -17.38 8.13 -4.76
N GLY A 148 -16.22 7.94 -5.39
CA GLY A 148 -15.74 8.75 -6.52
C GLY A 148 -16.45 8.45 -7.83
N LYS A 149 -17.15 7.31 -7.95
CA LYS A 149 -17.76 6.86 -9.21
C LYS A 149 -18.76 7.87 -9.79
N LYS A 150 -19.42 8.68 -8.95
CA LYS A 150 -20.34 9.74 -9.39
C LYS A 150 -19.65 10.96 -10.00
N TYR A 151 -18.37 11.16 -9.71
CA TYR A 151 -17.58 12.32 -10.13
C TYR A 151 -16.64 12.01 -11.29
N LEU A 152 -16.57 10.75 -11.72
CA LEU A 152 -15.55 10.25 -12.63
C LEU A 152 -16.18 9.58 -13.85
N ALA A 153 -15.50 9.71 -14.99
CA ALA A 153 -15.60 8.80 -16.11
C ALA A 153 -14.40 7.84 -16.04
N ALA A 154 -14.66 6.55 -16.19
CA ALA A 154 -13.62 5.53 -16.23
C ALA A 154 -13.59 4.88 -17.61
N ASP A 155 -12.40 4.70 -18.17
CA ASP A 155 -12.24 3.94 -19.41
C ASP A 155 -12.57 2.47 -19.13
N SER A 156 -13.77 2.07 -19.52
CA SER A 156 -14.37 0.79 -19.16
C SER A 156 -13.90 -0.30 -20.12
N VAL A 157 -12.61 -0.63 -20.10
CA VAL A 157 -12.10 -1.90 -20.59
C VAL A 157 -11.67 -2.72 -19.38
N GLY A 158 -12.66 -3.20 -18.62
CA GLY A 158 -12.50 -4.01 -17.40
C GLY A 158 -11.90 -5.40 -17.67
N ARG A 159 -10.72 -5.44 -18.29
CA ARG A 159 -9.92 -6.65 -18.49
C ARG A 159 -9.06 -6.86 -17.26
N LYS A 160 -9.07 -8.10 -16.76
CA LYS A 160 -8.27 -8.50 -15.60
C LYS A 160 -6.79 -8.17 -15.84
N GLY A 161 -6.24 -7.29 -15.03
CA GLY A 161 -4.82 -6.90 -15.07
C GLY A 161 -4.51 -5.61 -15.83
N VAL A 162 -5.50 -4.97 -16.47
CA VAL A 162 -5.32 -3.66 -17.11
C VAL A 162 -5.66 -2.56 -16.08
N PRO A 163 -4.79 -1.55 -15.88
CA PRO A 163 -5.09 -0.44 -15.00
C PRO A 163 -6.23 0.40 -15.59
N VAL A 164 -7.20 0.76 -14.73
CA VAL A 164 -8.32 1.63 -15.10
C VAL A 164 -7.82 3.08 -15.11
N ARG A 165 -8.11 3.77 -16.21
CA ARG A 165 -7.86 5.19 -16.39
C ARG A 165 -9.10 5.98 -16.01
N TYR A 166 -8.89 7.10 -15.33
CA TYR A 166 -9.95 7.94 -14.80
C TYR A 166 -9.81 9.36 -15.33
N LYS A 167 -10.98 9.98 -15.59
CA LYS A 167 -11.15 11.37 -15.97
C LYS A 167 -12.30 11.97 -15.14
N LEU A 168 -12.29 13.27 -14.89
CA LEU A 168 -13.42 13.91 -14.23
C LEU A 168 -14.62 14.02 -15.18
N ASN A 169 -15.81 13.86 -14.62
CA ASN A 169 -17.04 14.19 -15.32
C ASN A 169 -17.52 15.60 -14.92
N ARG A 170 -18.54 16.13 -15.60
CA ARG A 170 -19.13 17.44 -15.30
C ARG A 170 -19.50 17.63 -13.81
N LYS A 171 -20.00 16.58 -13.14
CA LYS A 171 -20.36 16.65 -11.72
C LYS A 171 -19.14 16.71 -10.82
N GLY A 172 -18.06 16.04 -11.19
CA GLY A 172 -16.79 16.08 -10.47
C GLY A 172 -16.14 17.45 -10.55
N ILE A 173 -16.17 18.08 -11.72
CA ILE A 173 -15.66 19.44 -11.93
C ILE A 173 -16.45 20.42 -11.04
N GLN A 174 -17.78 20.42 -11.15
CA GLN A 174 -18.64 21.28 -10.32
C GLN A 174 -18.44 21.04 -8.82
N TYR A 175 -18.21 19.79 -8.41
CA TYR A 175 -17.95 19.48 -7.00
C TYR A 175 -16.65 20.14 -6.51
N MET A 176 -15.59 20.06 -7.30
CA MET A 176 -14.29 20.67 -6.96
C MET A 176 -14.36 22.20 -7.00
N GLU A 177 -14.98 22.77 -8.02
CA GLU A 177 -15.19 24.22 -8.12
C GLU A 177 -15.97 24.77 -6.93
N ASN A 178 -17.08 24.12 -6.55
CA ASN A 178 -17.86 24.52 -5.39
C ASN A 178 -17.07 24.38 -4.07
N LEU A 179 -16.22 23.36 -3.97
CA LEU A 179 -15.41 23.13 -2.78
C LEU A 179 -14.33 24.21 -2.64
N LEU A 180 -13.80 24.72 -3.75
CA LEU A 180 -12.82 25.81 -3.76
C LEU A 180 -13.48 27.18 -3.61
N ALA A 181 -14.68 27.38 -4.19
CA ALA A 181 -15.43 28.64 -4.11
C ALA A 181 -16.12 28.87 -2.75
N ALA A 182 -16.41 27.81 -1.98
CA ALA A 182 -17.00 27.93 -0.64
C ALA A 182 -16.02 28.45 0.45
N GLY A 183 -14.88 29.03 0.04
CA GLY A 183 -13.83 29.58 0.90
C GLY A 183 -13.80 31.11 0.99
N ASP A 184 -14.66 31.82 0.25
CA ASP A 184 -14.89 33.28 0.36
C ASP A 184 -16.00 33.62 1.37
#